data_AF-B1AB89-F1
#
_entry.id   AF-B1AB89-F1
#
_cell.length_a   1.000
_cell.length_b   1.000
_cell.length_c   1.000
_cell.angle_alpha   90.00
_cell.angle_beta   90.00
_cell.angle_gamma   90.00
#
_symmetry.space_group_name_H-M   'P 1'
#
loop_
_entity.id
_entity.type
_entity.pdbx_description
1 polymer ?
#
loop_
_entity_poly.entity_id
_entity_poly.type
_entity_poly.pdbx_seq_one_letter_code
_entity_poly.pdbx_strand_id
1 'polypeptide(L)'
;MKKSGVPFVLGIIFLTLIGVQGAPVMRKGRCSCIKTSQGTIRPKLLKDLKQFAPSPSCETTEIIATMKNGDQTCLNPDSAEVKELIKEWEKQVSQKKKQKKGKKHQKTKKFPKVKKWQRPRQKKAT
;
A
#
# COMPACT_ATOMS: atom_id res chain seq x y z
N MET A 1 -59.15 34.42 1.91
CA MET A 1 -58.01 34.62 2.82
C MET A 1 -57.34 33.27 3.06
N LYS A 2 -56.13 33.05 2.54
CA LYS A 2 -55.42 31.76 2.57
C LYS A 2 -54.26 31.88 3.57
N LYS A 3 -54.53 31.61 4.86
CA LYS A 3 -53.52 31.64 5.94
C LYS A 3 -53.17 30.25 6.48
N SER A 4 -53.44 29.19 5.72
CA SER A 4 -53.22 27.80 6.20
C SER A 4 -51.87 27.21 5.80
N GLY A 5 -51.14 27.85 4.87
CA GLY A 5 -49.87 27.32 4.35
C GLY A 5 -48.62 27.86 5.03
N VAL A 6 -48.68 29.07 5.60
CA VAL A 6 -47.53 29.74 6.22
C VAL A 6 -46.92 28.93 7.38
N PRO A 7 -47.70 28.40 8.35
CA PRO A 7 -47.10 27.62 9.45
C PRO A 7 -46.50 26.29 8.97
N PHE A 8 -47.09 25.67 7.93
CA PHE A 8 -46.56 24.45 7.32
C PHE A 8 -45.22 24.72 6.60
N VAL A 9 -45.15 25.80 5.83
CA VAL A 9 -43.92 26.20 5.13
C VAL A 9 -42.81 26.53 6.13
N LEU A 10 -43.13 27.25 7.22
CA LEU A 10 -42.16 27.55 8.28
C LEU A 10 -41.67 26.28 9.00
N GLY A 11 -42.58 25.33 9.26
CA GLY A 11 -42.22 24.04 9.86
C GLY A 11 -41.29 23.20 8.95
N ILE A 12 -41.55 23.16 7.65
CA ILE A 12 -40.70 22.46 6.68
C ILE A 12 -39.32 23.12 6.58
N ILE A 13 -39.25 24.46 6.54
CA ILE A 13 -37.98 25.20 6.52
C ILE A 13 -37.15 24.87 7.78
N PHE A 14 -37.78 24.86 8.96
CA PHE A 14 -37.10 24.54 10.21
C PHE A 14 -36.58 23.09 10.24
N LEU A 15 -37.38 22.13 9.74
CA LEU A 15 -36.96 20.73 9.60
C LEU A 15 -35.77 20.56 8.63
N THR A 16 -35.74 21.31 7.52
CA THR A 16 -34.59 21.27 6.58
C THR A 16 -33.32 21.87 7.14
N LEU A 17 -33.42 22.85 8.06
CA LEU A 17 -32.24 23.46 8.70
C LEU A 17 -31.65 22.58 9.81
N ILE A 18 -32.45 21.71 10.42
CA ILE A 18 -32.03 20.81 11.52
C ILE A 18 -31.70 19.40 10.99
N GLY A 19 -32.20 19.04 9.81
CA GLY A 19 -32.01 17.74 9.19
C GLY A 19 -30.64 17.55 8.56
N VAL A 20 -29.87 16.61 9.11
CA VAL A 20 -28.58 16.08 8.61
C VAL A 20 -27.36 16.92 8.96
N GLN A 21 -27.20 17.20 10.26
CA GLN A 21 -25.85 17.08 10.84
C GLN A 21 -25.62 15.61 11.17
N GLY A 22 -25.33 14.82 10.14
CA GLY A 22 -24.64 13.55 10.36
C GLY A 22 -23.27 13.89 10.90
N ALA A 23 -23.15 14.06 12.22
CA ALA A 23 -21.84 14.12 12.85
C ALA A 23 -21.14 12.84 12.39
N PRO A 24 -19.98 12.92 11.72
CA PRO A 24 -19.18 11.73 11.53
C PRO A 24 -18.87 11.29 12.95
N VAL A 25 -19.59 10.28 13.43
CA VAL A 25 -19.19 9.54 14.61
C VAL A 25 -17.85 8.99 14.17
N MET A 26 -16.78 9.68 14.56
CA MET A 26 -15.40 9.28 14.35
C MET A 26 -15.28 7.99 15.17
N ARG A 27 -15.75 6.90 14.59
CA ARG A 27 -15.61 5.56 15.14
C ARG A 27 -14.11 5.42 15.20
N LYS A 28 -13.56 5.41 16.42
CA LYS A 28 -12.14 5.20 16.69
C LYS A 28 -11.65 4.13 15.72
N GLY A 29 -10.87 4.58 14.74
CA GLY A 29 -10.58 3.78 13.57
C GLY A 29 -9.96 2.44 13.97
N ARG A 30 -10.25 1.36 13.23
CA ARG A 30 -9.60 0.06 13.45
C ARG A 30 -8.21 0.08 12.81
N CYS A 31 -7.22 0.39 13.63
CA CYS A 31 -5.80 0.25 13.30
C CYS A 31 -5.42 -1.24 13.15
N SER A 32 -4.49 -1.55 12.26
CA SER A 32 -4.02 -2.94 12.07
C SER A 32 -3.12 -3.38 13.22
N CYS A 33 -2.43 -2.44 13.86
CA CYS A 33 -1.52 -2.65 14.96
C CYS A 33 -2.19 -2.33 16.30
N ILE A 34 -2.28 -3.33 17.17
CA ILE A 34 -2.75 -3.16 18.56
C ILE A 34 -1.59 -2.80 19.49
N LYS A 35 -0.41 -3.35 19.22
CA LYS A 35 0.82 -3.13 19.99
C LYS A 35 2.00 -2.98 19.05
N THR A 36 2.91 -2.09 19.39
CA THR A 36 4.19 -1.95 18.69
C THR A 36 5.27 -2.76 19.42
N SER A 37 6.11 -3.45 18.65
CA SER A 37 7.29 -4.13 19.19
C SER A 37 8.46 -3.15 19.27
N GLN A 38 9.16 -3.12 20.40
CA GLN A 38 10.37 -2.31 20.61
C GLN A 38 11.67 -3.06 20.26
N GLY A 39 11.60 -4.06 19.39
CA GLY A 39 12.77 -4.89 19.03
C GLY A 39 13.63 -4.25 17.94
N THR A 40 14.95 -4.37 18.08
CA THR A 40 15.90 -4.01 17.02
C THR A 40 15.82 -5.03 15.87
N ILE A 41 15.25 -4.61 14.74
CA ILE A 41 15.12 -5.47 13.55
C ILE A 41 16.29 -5.24 12.60
N ARG A 42 16.89 -6.33 12.12
CA ARG A 42 17.91 -6.24 11.07
C ARG A 42 17.24 -6.16 9.68
N PRO A 43 17.50 -5.12 8.87
CA PRO A 43 16.84 -4.97 7.57
C PRO A 43 17.12 -6.12 6.58
N LYS A 44 18.21 -6.87 6.78
CA LYS A 44 18.52 -8.08 5.99
C LYS A 44 17.50 -9.22 6.17
N LEU A 45 16.79 -9.26 7.30
CA LEU A 45 15.79 -10.28 7.62
C LEU A 45 14.38 -9.88 7.18
N LEU A 46 14.18 -8.61 6.81
CA LEU A 46 12.92 -8.13 6.26
C LEU A 46 12.71 -8.69 4.86
N LYS A 47 11.46 -9.09 4.64
CA LYS A 47 10.90 -9.45 3.33
C LYS A 47 10.18 -8.24 2.73
N ASP A 48 9.42 -7.54 3.55
CA ASP A 48 8.69 -6.34 3.16
C ASP A 48 8.56 -5.37 4.34
N LEU A 49 8.43 -4.08 4.04
CA LEU A 49 8.23 -3.02 5.02
C LEU A 49 7.18 -2.06 4.47
N LYS A 50 6.03 -2.00 5.14
CA LYS A 50 4.88 -1.17 4.73
C LYS A 50 4.67 -0.06 5.73
N GLN A 51 4.55 1.16 5.22
CA GLN A 51 4.20 2.34 6.00
C GLN A 51 2.80 2.80 5.57
N PHE A 52 1.91 2.94 6.54
CA PHE A 52 0.54 3.42 6.37
C PHE A 52 0.43 4.79 7.03
N ALA A 53 0.04 5.79 6.24
CA ALA A 53 -0.25 7.11 6.75
C ALA A 53 -1.57 7.13 7.54
N PRO A 54 -1.78 8.14 8.42
CA PRO A 54 -3.06 8.36 9.06
C PRO A 54 -4.21 8.39 8.04
N SER A 55 -5.30 7.71 8.36
CA SER A 55 -6.49 7.59 7.53
C SER A 55 -7.76 7.75 8.36
N PRO A 56 -8.94 7.98 7.76
CA PRO A 56 -10.21 8.03 8.49
C PRO A 56 -10.49 6.75 9.32
N SER A 57 -9.85 5.64 8.95
CA SER A 57 -9.94 4.34 9.62
C SER A 57 -8.84 4.09 10.65
N CYS A 58 -7.82 4.94 10.77
CA CYS A 58 -6.78 4.85 11.81
C CYS A 58 -6.02 6.18 11.86
N GLU A 59 -6.14 6.91 12.96
CA GLU A 59 -5.59 8.27 13.10
C GLU A 59 -4.06 8.30 13.24
N THR A 60 -3.44 7.15 13.48
CA THR A 60 -2.00 7.03 13.70
C THR A 60 -1.28 6.45 12.49
N THR A 61 -0.02 6.85 12.28
CA THR A 61 0.85 6.21 11.31
C THR A 61 1.19 4.80 11.78
N GLU A 62 1.04 3.80 10.92
CA GLU A 62 1.39 2.40 11.24
C GLU A 62 2.53 1.92 10.35
N ILE A 63 3.46 1.17 10.93
CA ILE A 63 4.56 0.56 10.17
C ILE A 63 4.56 -0.94 10.43
N ILE A 64 4.37 -1.72 9.37
CA ILE A 64 4.30 -3.18 9.44
C ILE A 64 5.52 -3.76 8.74
N ALA A 65 6.36 -4.43 9.52
CA ALA A 65 7.51 -5.20 9.07
C ALA A 65 7.10 -6.66 8.83
N THR A 66 7.28 -7.15 7.62
CA THR A 66 7.14 -8.58 7.31
C THR A 66 8.52 -9.19 7.21
N MET A 67 8.81 -10.16 8.06
CA MET A 67 10.06 -10.91 8.12
C MET A 67 10.08 -12.02 7.06
N LYS A 68 11.27 -12.52 6.72
CA LYS A 68 11.42 -13.61 5.73
C LYS A 68 10.81 -14.93 6.16
N ASN A 69 10.72 -15.18 7.46
CA ASN A 69 10.04 -16.35 8.03
C ASN A 69 8.51 -16.25 7.95
N GLY A 70 7.96 -15.09 7.57
CA GLY A 70 6.52 -14.86 7.46
C GLY A 70 5.94 -14.04 8.62
N ASP A 71 6.71 -13.84 9.69
CA ASP A 71 6.25 -13.09 10.86
C ASP A 71 6.00 -11.64 10.50
N GLN A 72 4.91 -11.09 11.03
CA GLN A 72 4.56 -9.68 10.90
C GLN A 72 4.67 -9.02 12.26
N THR A 73 5.34 -7.87 12.30
CA THR A 73 5.45 -7.08 13.51
C THR A 73 5.20 -5.61 13.23
N CYS A 74 4.53 -4.97 14.18
CA CYS A 74 4.23 -3.55 14.14
C CYS A 74 5.36 -2.77 14.79
N LEU A 75 5.82 -1.72 14.11
CA LEU A 75 6.92 -0.87 14.55
C LEU A 75 6.40 0.51 14.96
N ASN A 76 7.07 1.10 15.94
CA ASN A 76 6.75 2.45 16.40
C ASN A 76 7.30 3.50 15.41
N PRO A 77 6.45 4.30 14.73
CA PRO A 77 6.90 5.33 13.79
C PRO A 77 7.72 6.45 14.45
N ASP A 78 7.55 6.68 15.75
CA ASP A 78 8.23 7.77 16.46
C ASP A 78 9.65 7.39 16.93
N SER A 79 9.96 6.09 16.96
CA SER A 79 11.27 5.60 17.38
C SER A 79 12.38 5.96 16.38
N ALA A 80 13.49 6.48 16.89
CA ALA A 80 14.68 6.79 16.09
C ALA A 80 15.23 5.54 15.37
N GLU A 81 15.26 4.39 16.05
CA GLU A 81 15.73 3.11 15.49
C GLU A 81 14.89 2.67 14.29
N VAL A 82 13.57 2.88 14.34
CA VAL A 82 12.66 2.52 13.25
C VAL A 82 12.88 3.44 12.04
N LYS A 83 13.15 4.73 12.26
CA LYS A 83 13.50 5.66 11.19
C LYS A 83 14.81 5.28 10.50
N GLU A 84 15.81 4.84 11.26
CA GLU A 84 17.07 4.34 10.69
C GLU A 84 16.87 3.03 9.92
N LEU A 85 16.05 2.11 10.44
CA LEU A 85 15.70 0.86 9.78
C LEU A 85 15.08 1.10 8.39
N ILE A 86 14.15 2.05 8.27
CA ILE A 86 13.51 2.41 7.01
C ILE A 86 14.54 2.90 5.99
N LYS A 87 15.41 3.83 6.40
CA LYS A 87 16.47 4.38 5.53
C LYS A 87 17.41 3.28 5.02
N GLU A 88 17.80 2.36 5.88
CA GLU A 88 18.67 1.25 5.51
C GLU A 88 17.96 0.23 4.61
N TRP A 89 16.69 -0.05 4.87
CA TRP A 89 15.85 -0.90 4.03
C TRP A 89 15.73 -0.34 2.59
N GLU A 90 15.45 0.94 2.44
CA GLU A 90 15.34 1.61 1.14
C GLU A 90 16.63 1.52 0.32
N LYS A 91 17.79 1.74 0.97
CA LYS A 91 19.11 1.57 0.34
C LYS A 91 19.30 0.14 -0.17
N GLN A 92 18.97 -0.86 0.64
CA GLN A 92 19.09 -2.27 0.25
C GLN A 92 18.16 -2.64 -0.91
N VAL A 93 16.91 -2.16 -0.90
CA VAL A 93 15.94 -2.39 -1.99
C VAL A 93 16.42 -1.75 -3.29
N SER A 94 16.95 -0.52 -3.24
CA SER A 94 17.49 0.19 -4.39
C SER A 94 18.68 -0.55 -5.03
N GLN A 95 19.62 -1.02 -4.21
CA GLN A 95 20.77 -1.80 -4.69
C GLN A 95 20.35 -3.12 -5.33
N LYS A 96 19.40 -3.86 -4.72
CA LYS A 96 18.87 -5.09 -5.31
C LYS A 96 18.16 -4.85 -6.64
N LYS A 97 17.43 -3.74 -6.80
CA LYS A 97 16.81 -3.35 -8.08
C LYS A 97 17.87 -3.09 -9.16
N LYS A 98 18.96 -2.37 -8.84
CA LYS A 98 20.07 -2.13 -9.78
C LYS A 98 20.73 -3.44 -10.25
N GLN A 99 21.02 -4.36 -9.33
CA GLN A 99 21.58 -5.67 -9.66
C GLN A 99 20.65 -6.51 -10.54
N LYS A 100 19.33 -6.52 -10.26
CA LYS A 100 18.34 -7.21 -11.11
C LYS A 100 18.28 -6.62 -12.53
N LYS A 101 18.36 -5.27 -12.67
CA LYS A 101 18.38 -4.60 -13.97
C LYS A 101 19.64 -4.95 -14.77
N GLY A 102 20.81 -4.99 -14.13
CA GLY A 102 22.07 -5.45 -14.74
C GLY A 102 21.99 -6.90 -15.22
N LYS A 103 21.50 -7.82 -14.38
CA LYS A 103 21.30 -9.23 -14.75
C LYS A 103 20.28 -9.41 -15.88
N LYS A 104 19.18 -8.64 -15.91
CA LYS A 104 18.18 -8.68 -16.99
C LYS A 104 18.79 -8.23 -18.32
N HIS A 105 19.51 -7.10 -18.33
CA HIS A 105 20.18 -6.60 -19.54
C HIS A 105 21.21 -7.61 -20.09
N GLN A 106 21.92 -8.32 -19.22
CA GLN A 106 22.88 -9.35 -19.62
C GLN A 106 22.19 -10.63 -20.14
N LYS A 107 21.04 -11.04 -19.57
CA LYS A 107 20.27 -12.20 -20.04
C LYS A 107 19.63 -11.95 -21.41
N THR A 108 19.19 -10.72 -21.69
CA THR A 108 18.68 -10.33 -23.02
C THR A 108 19.80 -10.24 -24.07
N LYS A 109 21.05 -9.90 -23.67
CA LYS A 109 22.22 -9.93 -24.57
C LYS A 109 22.81 -11.33 -24.78
N LYS A 110 22.67 -12.25 -23.82
CA LYS A 110 23.20 -13.64 -23.90
C LYS A 110 22.25 -14.65 -24.57
N PHE A 111 21.00 -14.29 -24.88
CA PHE A 111 20.18 -15.11 -25.78
C PHE A 111 20.46 -14.66 -27.22
N PRO A 112 21.28 -15.40 -27.99
CA PRO A 112 21.37 -15.14 -29.42
C PRO A 112 19.98 -15.36 -30.01
N LYS A 113 19.53 -14.40 -30.81
CA LYS A 113 18.36 -14.51 -31.67
C LYS A 113 18.65 -15.67 -32.63
N VAL A 114 18.26 -16.90 -32.26
CA VAL A 114 18.31 -18.06 -33.15
C VAL A 114 17.58 -17.66 -34.43
N LYS A 115 18.34 -17.62 -35.53
CA LYS A 115 17.83 -17.36 -36.88
C LYS A 115 16.69 -18.35 -37.14
N LYS A 116 15.51 -17.83 -37.48
CA LYS A 116 14.38 -18.61 -37.98
C LYS A 116 14.82 -19.27 -39.29
N TRP A 117 15.26 -20.51 -39.20
CA TRP A 117 15.71 -21.32 -40.34
C TRP A 117 14.49 -21.69 -41.19
N GLN A 118 14.65 -21.54 -42.51
CA GLN A 118 13.61 -21.68 -43.52
C GLN A 118 13.01 -23.09 -43.51
N ARG A 119 11.68 -23.20 -43.73
CA ARG A 119 10.97 -24.49 -43.88
C ARG A 119 11.47 -25.20 -45.15
N PRO A 120 11.93 -26.46 -45.09
CA PRO A 120 12.19 -27.25 -46.30
C PRO A 120 10.86 -27.62 -46.98
N ARG A 121 10.74 -27.30 -48.27
CA ARG A 121 9.75 -27.89 -49.19
C ARG A 121 9.92 -29.41 -49.17
N GLN A 122 8.93 -30.15 -48.68
CA GLN A 122 8.81 -31.58 -48.91
C GLN A 122 8.21 -31.78 -50.31
N LYS A 123 9.05 -32.10 -51.29
CA LYS A 123 8.62 -32.75 -52.54
C LYS A 123 8.32 -34.22 -52.19
N LYS A 124 7.09 -34.68 -52.40
CA LYS A 124 6.77 -36.11 -52.34
C LYS A 124 6.65 -36.62 -53.78
N ALA A 125 7.55 -37.53 -54.15
CA ALA A 125 7.43 -38.36 -55.33
C ALA A 125 6.65 -39.62 -54.92
N THR A 126 5.53 -39.89 -55.61
CA THR A 126 5.01 -41.18 -56.10
C THR A 126 3.76 -40.83 -56.91
#